data_AF-A0A8T1RXB3-F1
#
_entry.id   AF-A0A8T1RXB3-F1
#
_cell.length_a   1.000
_cell.length_b   1.000
_cell.length_c   1.000
_cell.angle_alpha   90.00
_cell.angle_beta   90.00
_cell.angle_gamma   90.00
#
_symmetry.space_group_name_H-M   'P 1'
#
loop_
_entity.id
_entity.type
_entity.pdbx_description
1 polymer ?
#
loop_
_entity_poly.entity_id
_entity_poly.type
_entity_poly.pdbx_seq_one_letter_code
_entity_poly.pdbx_strand_id
1 'polypeptide(L)'
;MCINQHGFIHLSLASGSAPHISVEGYQDGGIRVVCRSARWYPEPEVLWRDLKGQPLPSSSQTNSREASGLYETQTSIIITENSNQNLSCLVRNTHLSQEKESTLFYISDPFFPKVNPWMVTMYVILVVLFGSFGLSAYLFKIKDCIQAPEGVLGFIDSILDILACSTSLLMVLPKYVNVSTLMRK
;
A
#
# COMPACT_ATOMS: atom_id res chain seq x y z
N MET A 1 62.36 19.69 33.40
CA MET A 1 61.76 20.34 32.22
C MET A 1 60.55 19.50 31.82
N CYS A 2 59.34 19.90 32.23
CA CYS A 2 58.11 19.18 31.87
C CYS A 2 57.68 19.66 30.50
N ILE A 3 57.73 18.77 29.51
CA ILE A 3 57.15 19.04 28.19
C ILE A 3 55.65 18.82 28.35
N ASN A 4 54.87 19.90 28.35
CA ASN A 4 53.41 19.84 28.28
C ASN A 4 53.02 19.22 26.93
N GLN A 5 52.65 17.94 26.93
CA GLN A 5 52.02 17.34 25.75
C GLN A 5 50.58 17.84 25.68
N HIS A 6 50.33 18.83 24.82
CA HIS A 6 48.99 19.11 24.34
C HIS A 6 48.58 17.94 23.44
N GLY A 7 47.91 16.94 24.03
CA GLY A 7 47.27 15.87 23.29
C GLY A 7 46.16 16.46 22.42
N PHE A 8 46.34 16.48 21.10
CA PHE A 8 45.25 16.69 20.17
C PHE A 8 44.45 15.39 20.07
N ILE A 9 43.17 15.43 20.48
CA ILE A 9 42.23 14.35 20.19
C ILE A 9 41.88 14.45 18.70
N HIS A 10 42.40 13.55 17.88
CA HIS A 10 42.00 13.44 16.48
C HIS A 10 40.64 12.73 16.42
N LEU A 11 39.56 13.48 16.26
CA LEU A 11 38.24 12.88 16.04
C LEU A 11 38.24 12.28 14.62
N SER A 12 38.25 10.96 14.51
CA SER A 12 38.13 10.29 13.22
C SER A 12 36.69 10.42 12.72
N LEU A 13 36.45 11.39 11.85
CA LEU A 13 35.18 11.57 11.16
C LEU A 13 35.08 10.55 10.02
N ALA A 14 34.00 9.77 10.00
CA ALA A 14 33.78 8.75 8.98
C ALA A 14 32.64 9.17 8.05
N SER A 15 32.95 9.28 6.75
CA SER A 15 31.97 9.47 5.69
C SER A 15 31.38 8.10 5.33
N GLY A 16 30.15 7.84 5.74
CA GLY A 16 29.52 6.52 5.58
C GLY A 16 29.24 6.14 4.12
N SER A 17 28.62 4.98 3.89
CA SER A 17 28.30 4.50 2.56
C SER A 17 27.20 5.33 1.89
N ALA A 18 27.10 5.25 0.56
CA ALA A 18 25.92 5.77 -0.12
C ALA A 18 24.66 5.04 0.39
N PRO A 19 23.55 5.76 0.64
CA PRO A 19 22.31 5.14 1.07
C PRO A 19 21.72 4.24 -0.01
N HIS A 20 21.22 3.08 0.42
CA HIS A 20 20.59 2.09 -0.45
C HIS A 20 19.11 1.96 -0.11
N ILE A 21 18.26 2.01 -1.15
CA ILE A 21 16.80 1.87 -1.02
C ILE A 21 16.39 0.44 -1.36
N SER A 22 15.53 -0.13 -0.53
CA SER A 22 14.99 -1.48 -0.65
C SER A 22 13.48 -1.48 -0.32
N VAL A 23 12.72 -2.35 -0.97
CA VAL A 23 11.26 -2.51 -0.72
C VAL A 23 11.04 -3.69 0.20
N GLU A 24 10.28 -3.51 1.28
CA GLU A 24 9.98 -4.58 2.25
C GLU A 24 8.62 -5.26 2.01
N GLY A 25 7.64 -4.56 1.43
CA GLY A 25 6.34 -5.15 1.07
C GLY A 25 5.15 -4.23 1.34
N TYR A 26 3.93 -4.79 1.37
CA TYR A 26 2.71 -4.04 1.66
C TYR A 26 2.47 -3.90 3.16
N GLN A 27 2.20 -2.66 3.60
CA GLN A 27 1.88 -2.33 4.99
C GLN A 27 0.93 -1.12 5.01
N ASP A 28 -0.08 -1.14 5.89
CA ASP A 28 -1.03 -0.03 6.11
C ASP A 28 -1.71 0.51 4.83
N GLY A 29 -2.04 -0.37 3.87
CA GLY A 29 -2.66 0.02 2.60
C GLY A 29 -1.71 0.69 1.60
N GLY A 30 -0.41 0.71 1.90
CA GLY A 30 0.65 1.20 1.02
C GLY A 30 1.81 0.21 0.90
N ILE A 31 2.92 0.67 0.33
CA ILE A 31 4.18 -0.06 0.17
C ILE A 31 5.19 0.52 1.15
N ARG A 32 5.80 -0.34 1.97
CA ARG A 32 6.89 0.00 2.88
C ARG A 32 8.21 -0.01 2.14
N VAL A 33 8.87 1.14 2.10
CA VAL A 33 10.19 1.33 1.51
C VAL A 33 11.17 1.71 2.60
N VAL A 34 12.39 1.16 2.53
CA VAL A 34 13.42 1.32 3.55
C VAL A 34 14.72 1.75 2.91
N CYS A 35 15.32 2.80 3.50
CA CYS A 35 16.65 3.27 3.18
C CYS A 35 17.63 2.86 4.28
N ARG A 36 18.78 2.30 3.88
CA ARG A 36 19.86 1.87 4.78
C ARG A 36 21.19 2.51 4.40
N SER A 37 21.95 2.93 5.39
CA SER A 37 23.32 3.43 5.19
C SER A 37 24.18 3.15 6.42
N ALA A 38 25.45 2.82 6.23
CA ALA A 38 26.34 2.37 7.29
C ALA A 38 27.64 3.17 7.34
N ARG A 39 28.44 2.94 8.39
CA ARG A 39 29.80 3.47 8.56
C ARG A 39 29.87 5.00 8.76
N TRP A 40 28.88 5.58 9.44
CA TRP A 40 28.87 7.02 9.76
C TRP A 40 29.47 7.30 11.12
N TYR A 41 30.22 8.40 11.26
CA TYR A 41 30.60 8.92 12.57
C TYR A 41 30.81 10.43 12.50
N PRO A 42 30.21 11.23 13.41
CA PRO A 42 29.25 10.85 14.47
C PRO A 42 27.86 10.43 13.91
N GLU A 43 26.84 10.33 14.76
CA GLU A 43 25.48 9.92 14.38
C GLU A 43 24.93 10.83 13.24
N PRO A 44 24.50 10.26 12.10
CA PRO A 44 23.99 11.04 10.98
C PRO A 44 22.49 11.32 11.11
N GLU A 45 22.01 12.36 10.43
CA GLU A 45 20.59 12.60 10.19
C GLU A 45 20.16 11.95 8.87
N VAL A 46 18.96 11.38 8.82
CA VAL A 46 18.41 10.78 7.61
C VAL A 46 17.04 11.34 7.32
N LEU A 47 16.85 11.80 6.08
CA LEU A 47 15.62 12.44 5.62
C LEU A 47 15.19 11.83 4.29
N TRP A 48 13.89 11.66 4.10
CA TRP A 48 13.32 11.37 2.80
C TRP A 48 13.06 12.68 2.06
N ARG A 49 13.29 12.69 0.74
CA ARG A 49 12.94 13.81 -0.13
C ARG A 49 12.08 13.36 -1.29
N ASP A 50 11.18 14.25 -1.72
CA ASP A 50 10.45 14.12 -2.97
C ASP A 50 11.28 14.62 -4.17
N LEU A 51 10.74 14.51 -5.39
CA LEU A 51 11.36 15.05 -6.62
C LEU A 51 11.64 16.55 -6.59
N LYS A 52 10.89 17.30 -5.79
CA LYS A 52 11.01 18.76 -5.65
C LYS A 52 12.02 19.12 -4.55
N GLY A 53 12.64 18.12 -3.92
CA GLY A 53 13.57 18.27 -2.81
C GLY A 53 12.91 18.59 -1.48
N GLN A 54 11.59 18.48 -1.36
CA GLN A 54 10.86 18.71 -0.12
C GLN A 54 11.01 17.52 0.83
N PRO A 55 11.21 17.77 2.14
CA PRO A 55 11.32 16.70 3.12
C PRO A 55 9.99 15.95 3.29
N LEU A 56 10.07 14.62 3.31
CA LEU A 56 8.93 13.74 3.56
C LEU A 56 8.99 13.16 4.98
N PRO A 57 7.83 12.97 5.64
CA PRO A 57 7.80 12.34 6.96
C PRO A 57 8.19 10.86 6.87
N SER A 58 9.11 10.44 7.74
CA SER A 58 9.46 9.02 7.92
C SER A 58 8.42 8.30 8.79
N SER A 59 8.16 7.03 8.50
CA SER A 59 7.30 6.18 9.34
C SER A 59 8.06 5.57 10.52
N SER A 60 9.35 5.26 10.34
CA SER A 60 10.25 4.86 11.42
C SER A 60 11.68 5.21 11.08
N GLN A 61 12.50 5.48 12.09
CA GLN A 61 13.93 5.71 11.95
C GLN A 61 14.65 5.01 13.11
N THR A 62 15.71 4.30 12.78
CA THR A 62 16.53 3.54 13.72
C THR A 62 17.99 3.80 13.40
N ASN A 63 18.73 4.25 14.41
CA ASN A 63 20.18 4.40 14.35
C ASN A 63 20.79 3.36 15.29
N SER A 64 21.48 2.37 14.72
CA SER A 64 22.21 1.36 15.46
C SER A 64 23.70 1.69 15.47
N ARG A 65 24.38 1.31 16.54
CA ARG A 65 25.84 1.42 16.62
C ARG A 65 26.45 0.05 16.39
N GLU A 66 27.31 -0.04 15.39
CA GLU A 66 28.02 -1.27 15.04
C GLU A 66 29.14 -1.54 16.08
N ALA A 67 29.61 -2.78 16.15
CA ALA A 67 30.76 -3.16 17.00
C ALA A 67 32.04 -2.36 16.69
N SER A 68 32.15 -1.82 15.48
CA SER A 68 33.22 -0.91 15.03
C SER A 68 33.15 0.49 15.69
N GLY A 69 32.06 0.81 16.40
CA GLY A 69 31.78 2.12 16.98
C GLY A 69 31.17 3.12 15.99
N LEU A 70 31.03 2.75 14.71
CA LEU A 70 30.36 3.52 13.66
C LEU A 70 28.84 3.34 13.73
N TYR A 71 28.11 4.31 13.20
CA TYR A 71 26.66 4.30 13.10
C TYR A 71 26.18 3.70 11.79
N GLU A 72 25.16 2.86 11.91
CA GLU A 72 24.30 2.41 10.85
C GLU A 72 22.93 3.00 11.05
N THR A 73 22.36 3.55 9.99
CA THR A 73 21.06 4.22 10.01
C THR A 73 20.11 3.54 9.05
N GLN A 74 18.89 3.35 9.51
CA GLN A 74 17.79 2.81 8.75
C GLN A 74 16.57 3.70 8.92
N THR A 75 15.93 4.11 7.82
CA THR A 75 14.67 4.85 7.84
C THR A 75 13.67 4.17 6.93
N SER A 76 12.39 4.26 7.27
CA SER A 76 11.29 3.73 6.45
C SER A 76 10.25 4.80 6.15
N ILE A 77 9.52 4.60 5.06
CA ILE A 77 8.36 5.38 4.70
C ILE A 77 7.30 4.45 4.10
N ILE A 78 6.02 4.76 4.30
CA ILE A 78 4.89 4.05 3.72
C ILE A 78 4.32 4.93 2.60
N ILE A 79 4.19 4.35 1.41
CA ILE A 79 3.79 5.07 0.22
C ILE A 79 2.47 4.49 -0.27
N THR A 80 1.49 5.36 -0.45
CA THR A 80 0.15 5.03 -0.91
C THR A 80 0.02 5.38 -2.38
N GLU A 81 -0.99 4.83 -3.07
CA GLU A 81 -1.24 5.08 -4.49
C GLU A 81 -1.30 6.58 -4.84
N ASN A 82 -1.81 7.40 -3.92
CA ASN A 82 -1.97 8.84 -4.10
C ASN A 82 -0.79 9.68 -3.60
N SER A 83 0.21 9.07 -2.95
CA SER A 83 1.37 9.78 -2.43
C SER A 83 2.63 9.48 -3.24
N ASN A 84 3.26 10.56 -3.74
CA ASN A 84 4.57 10.65 -4.41
C ASN A 84 5.20 9.33 -4.88
N GLN A 85 5.11 9.08 -6.19
CA GLN A 85 5.67 7.91 -6.90
C GLN A 85 7.22 7.88 -6.93
N ASN A 86 7.85 8.99 -6.56
CA ASN A 86 9.29 9.19 -6.69
C ASN A 86 9.86 9.80 -5.42
N LEU A 87 10.94 9.20 -4.94
CA LEU A 87 11.57 9.60 -3.69
C LEU A 87 13.08 9.32 -3.71
N SER A 88 13.80 10.09 -2.92
CA SER A 88 15.21 9.90 -2.62
C SER A 88 15.44 9.91 -1.12
N CYS A 89 16.51 9.25 -0.69
CA CYS A 89 16.93 9.22 0.70
C CYS A 89 18.22 10.03 0.83
N LEU A 90 18.22 11.01 1.72
CA LEU A 90 19.36 11.86 2.01
C LEU A 90 19.90 11.55 3.40
N VAL A 91 21.18 11.22 3.49
CA VAL A 91 21.91 11.07 4.75
C VAL A 91 22.85 12.26 4.91
N ARG A 92 22.66 13.04 5.96
CA ARG A 92 23.41 14.25 6.26
C ARG A 92 24.22 14.07 7.54
N ASN A 93 25.50 14.39 7.47
CA ASN A 93 26.34 14.51 8.66
C ASN A 93 26.41 15.98 9.08
N THR A 94 25.80 16.30 10.22
CA THR A 94 25.71 17.66 10.78
C THR A 94 27.08 18.24 11.17
N HIS A 95 28.07 17.39 11.44
CA HIS A 95 29.41 17.82 11.84
C HIS A 95 30.36 18.05 10.66
N LEU A 96 30.15 17.36 9.53
CA LEU A 96 30.98 17.52 8.33
C LEU A 96 30.35 18.43 7.27
N SER A 97 29.09 18.82 7.45
CA SER A 97 28.28 19.45 6.38
C SER A 97 28.31 18.62 5.08
N GLN A 98 28.47 17.30 5.20
CA GLN A 98 28.51 16.38 4.08
C GLN A 98 27.17 15.66 3.96
N GLU A 99 26.67 15.58 2.74
CA GLU A 99 25.41 14.91 2.41
C GLU A 99 25.66 13.81 1.37
N LYS A 100 24.99 12.68 1.54
CA LYS A 100 24.94 11.60 0.54
C LYS A 100 23.50 11.27 0.25
N GLU A 101 23.14 11.40 -1.02
CA GLU A 101 21.81 11.08 -1.51
C GLU A 101 21.81 9.73 -2.24
N SER A 102 20.71 9.00 -2.14
CA SER A 102 20.52 7.75 -2.87
C SER A 102 20.16 8.04 -4.32
N THR A 103 20.26 7.03 -5.17
CA THR A 103 19.60 7.06 -6.47
C THR A 103 18.09 7.26 -6.30
N LEU A 104 17.50 8.02 -7.21
CA LEU A 104 16.06 8.25 -7.27
C LEU A 104 15.33 6.92 -7.43
N PHE A 105 14.38 6.64 -6.53
CA PHE A 105 13.56 5.44 -6.55
C PHE A 105 12.19 5.76 -7.14
N TYR A 106 11.79 5.01 -8.17
CA TYR A 106 10.50 5.15 -8.86
C TYR A 106 9.61 3.96 -8.57
N ILE A 107 8.40 4.22 -8.09
CA ILE A 107 7.36 3.21 -7.86
C ILE A 107 6.41 3.24 -9.05
N SER A 108 6.48 2.19 -9.84
CA SER A 108 5.53 1.99 -10.94
C SER A 108 4.14 1.65 -10.38
N ASP A 109 3.09 2.25 -10.92
CA ASP A 109 1.67 1.94 -10.64
C ASP A 109 1.26 0.43 -10.59
N PRO A 110 1.92 -0.55 -11.25
CA PRO A 110 1.61 -1.98 -11.09
C PRO A 110 1.57 -2.51 -9.65
N PHE A 111 2.14 -1.81 -8.67
CA PHE A 111 2.02 -2.21 -7.27
C PHE A 111 0.67 -1.84 -6.63
N PHE A 112 -0.28 -1.23 -7.33
CA PHE A 112 -1.63 -1.08 -6.79
C PHE A 112 -2.61 -1.76 -7.74
N PRO A 113 -3.10 -2.98 -7.41
CA PRO A 113 -4.13 -3.62 -8.23
C PRO A 113 -5.40 -2.77 -8.17
N LYS A 114 -5.64 -1.99 -9.21
CA LYS A 114 -6.86 -1.21 -9.43
C LYS A 114 -8.02 -2.15 -9.72
N VAL A 115 -8.56 -2.79 -8.70
CA VAL A 115 -9.78 -3.59 -8.81
C VAL A 115 -10.97 -2.64 -8.81
N ASN A 116 -11.60 -2.43 -9.96
CA ASN A 116 -12.81 -1.63 -10.03
C ASN A 116 -13.96 -2.41 -9.38
N PRO A 117 -14.60 -1.91 -8.30
CA PRO A 117 -15.69 -2.63 -7.61
C PRO A 117 -16.83 -3.02 -8.55
N TRP A 118 -17.07 -2.21 -9.58
CA TRP A 118 -18.06 -2.49 -10.63
C TRP A 118 -17.70 -3.73 -11.45
N MET A 119 -16.43 -3.95 -11.77
CA MET A 119 -15.99 -5.14 -12.52
C MET A 119 -16.15 -6.41 -11.68
N VAL A 120 -15.83 -6.34 -10.38
CA VAL A 120 -16.05 -7.47 -9.46
C VAL A 120 -17.54 -7.81 -9.39
N THR A 121 -18.40 -6.80 -9.28
CA THR A 121 -19.85 -6.97 -9.24
C THR A 121 -20.39 -7.64 -10.50
N MET A 122 -19.96 -7.17 -11.68
CA MET A 122 -20.39 -7.74 -12.96
C MET A 122 -19.95 -9.20 -13.11
N TYR A 123 -18.74 -9.55 -12.67
CA TYR A 123 -18.26 -10.93 -12.72
C TYR A 123 -19.07 -11.86 -11.81
N VAL A 124 -19.40 -11.43 -10.60
CA VAL A 124 -20.22 -12.22 -9.67
C VAL A 124 -21.61 -12.46 -10.24
N ILE A 125 -22.26 -11.43 -10.80
CA ILE A 125 -23.57 -11.55 -11.45
C ILE A 125 -23.51 -12.55 -12.60
N LEU A 126 -22.48 -12.46 -13.46
CA LEU A 126 -22.28 -13.38 -14.58
C LEU A 126 -22.22 -14.83 -14.10
N VAL A 127 -21.39 -15.13 -13.09
CA VAL A 127 -21.25 -16.49 -12.54
C VAL A 127 -22.56 -17.01 -11.97
N VAL A 128 -23.31 -16.16 -11.26
CA VAL A 128 -24.62 -16.52 -10.70
C VAL A 128 -25.62 -16.83 -11.80
N LEU A 129 -25.70 -16.01 -12.85
CA LEU A 129 -26.62 -16.22 -13.98
C LEU A 129 -26.33 -17.53 -14.73
N PHE A 130 -25.06 -17.80 -15.04
CA PHE A 130 -24.67 -19.03 -15.71
C PHE A 130 -24.91 -20.26 -14.82
N GLY A 131 -24.58 -20.15 -13.53
CA GLY A 131 -24.85 -21.19 -12.53
C GLY A 131 -26.34 -21.49 -12.40
N SER A 132 -27.18 -20.45 -12.32
CA SER A 132 -28.63 -20.61 -12.23
C SER A 132 -29.24 -21.17 -13.51
N PHE A 133 -28.73 -20.80 -14.69
CA PHE A 133 -29.20 -21.33 -15.96
C PHE A 133 -28.84 -22.82 -16.11
N GLY A 134 -27.61 -23.19 -15.75
CA GLY A 134 -27.18 -24.59 -15.71
C GLY A 134 -27.98 -25.42 -14.70
N LEU A 135 -28.17 -24.90 -13.48
CA LEU A 135 -28.98 -25.55 -12.44
C LEU A 135 -30.45 -25.68 -12.87
N SER A 136 -31.02 -24.66 -13.50
CA SER A 136 -32.41 -24.70 -13.99
C SER A 136 -32.57 -25.71 -15.11
N ALA A 137 -31.64 -25.77 -16.08
CA ALA A 137 -31.66 -26.78 -17.14
C ALA A 137 -31.49 -28.20 -16.58
N TYR A 138 -30.63 -28.36 -15.55
CA TYR A 138 -30.43 -29.62 -14.85
C TYR A 138 -31.69 -30.06 -14.08
N LEU A 139 -32.31 -29.16 -13.33
CA LEU A 139 -33.57 -29.42 -12.63
C LEU A 139 -34.72 -29.67 -13.60
N PHE A 140 -34.78 -28.96 -14.73
CA PHE A 140 -35.77 -29.18 -15.79
C PHE A 140 -35.62 -30.59 -16.39
N LYS A 141 -34.38 -31.01 -16.68
CA LYS A 141 -34.08 -32.38 -17.13
C LYS A 141 -34.51 -33.45 -16.12
N ILE A 142 -34.39 -33.19 -14.83
CA ILE A 142 -34.87 -34.10 -13.77
C ILE A 142 -36.40 -34.07 -13.66
N LYS A 143 -37.02 -32.90 -13.85
CA LYS A 143 -38.47 -32.69 -13.75
C LYS A 143 -39.24 -33.30 -14.93
N ASP A 144 -38.63 -33.31 -16.12
CA ASP A 144 -39.11 -34.05 -17.30
C ASP A 144 -39.20 -35.56 -17.08
N CYS A 145 -38.44 -36.12 -16.11
CA CYS A 145 -38.55 -37.52 -15.72
C CYS A 145 -39.68 -37.80 -14.72
N ILE A 146 -40.39 -36.79 -14.18
CA ILE A 146 -41.32 -36.97 -13.04
C ILE A 146 -42.80 -36.71 -13.38
N GLN A 147 -43.23 -35.69 -14.13
CA GLN A 147 -44.61 -35.54 -14.65
C GLN A 147 -44.78 -34.22 -15.45
N ALA A 148 -45.45 -34.23 -16.62
CA ALA A 148 -45.92 -33.04 -17.34
C ALA A 148 -47.30 -32.55 -16.82
N PRO A 149 -47.79 -31.30 -17.08
CA PRO A 149 -47.11 -29.99 -17.15
C PRO A 149 -47.86 -28.90 -16.34
N GLU A 150 -47.21 -28.14 -15.44
CA GLU A 150 -47.67 -26.79 -14.99
C GLU A 150 -46.47 -25.87 -14.70
N GLY A 151 -45.64 -25.64 -15.72
CA GLY A 151 -44.29 -25.05 -15.57
C GLY A 151 -44.15 -23.54 -15.83
N VAL A 152 -45.21 -22.83 -16.24
CA VAL A 152 -45.10 -21.42 -16.67
C VAL A 152 -45.22 -20.44 -15.49
N LEU A 153 -46.07 -20.74 -14.50
CA LEU A 153 -46.23 -19.89 -13.32
C LEU A 153 -44.98 -19.85 -12.44
N GLY A 154 -44.32 -20.99 -12.20
CA GLY A 154 -43.13 -21.04 -11.34
C GLY A 154 -41.90 -20.33 -11.91
N PHE A 155 -41.82 -20.14 -13.23
CA PHE A 155 -40.74 -19.37 -13.87
C PHE A 155 -40.95 -17.86 -13.72
N ILE A 156 -42.21 -17.40 -13.74
CA ILE A 156 -42.57 -16.00 -13.50
C ILE A 156 -42.38 -15.65 -12.02
N ASP A 157 -42.78 -16.54 -11.10
CA ASP A 157 -42.59 -16.34 -9.65
C ASP A 157 -41.11 -16.25 -9.28
N SER A 158 -40.26 -17.12 -9.85
CA SER A 158 -38.81 -17.11 -9.59
C SER A 158 -38.13 -15.85 -10.15
N ILE A 159 -38.54 -15.36 -11.33
CA ILE A 159 -38.05 -14.08 -11.88
C ILE A 159 -38.52 -12.90 -11.02
N LEU A 160 -39.77 -12.92 -10.53
CA LEU A 160 -40.31 -11.88 -9.66
C LEU A 160 -39.59 -11.86 -8.31
N ASP A 161 -39.24 -13.02 -7.75
CA ASP A 161 -38.44 -13.15 -6.52
C ASP A 161 -36.99 -12.67 -6.70
N ILE A 162 -36.35 -12.94 -7.84
CA ILE A 162 -35.00 -12.45 -8.15
C ILE A 162 -35.00 -10.91 -8.35
N LEU A 163 -36.04 -10.36 -9.00
CA LEU A 163 -36.23 -8.91 -9.13
C LEU A 163 -36.56 -8.26 -7.78
N ALA A 164 -37.37 -8.90 -6.94
CA ALA A 164 -37.67 -8.47 -5.57
C ALA A 164 -36.42 -8.53 -4.67
N CYS A 165 -35.56 -9.54 -4.86
CA CYS A 165 -34.32 -9.70 -4.10
C CYS A 165 -33.25 -8.69 -4.54
N SER A 166 -33.14 -8.36 -5.83
CA SER A 166 -32.22 -7.32 -6.32
C SER A 166 -32.65 -5.91 -5.92
N THR A 167 -33.95 -5.60 -5.92
CA THR A 167 -34.50 -4.34 -5.39
C THR A 167 -34.39 -4.25 -3.86
N SER A 168 -34.56 -5.37 -3.15
CA SER A 168 -34.29 -5.45 -1.71
C SER A 168 -32.80 -5.34 -1.38
N LEU A 169 -31.90 -5.88 -2.22
CA LEU A 169 -30.44 -5.73 -2.08
C LEU A 169 -30.01 -4.27 -2.30
N LEU A 170 -30.66 -3.55 -3.20
CA LEU A 170 -30.52 -2.10 -3.37
C LEU A 170 -31.04 -1.31 -2.15
N MET A 171 -32.09 -1.80 -1.47
CA MET A 171 -32.58 -1.23 -0.20
C MET A 171 -31.76 -1.65 1.05
N VAL A 172 -31.00 -2.75 0.97
CA VAL A 172 -30.06 -3.26 2.00
C VAL A 172 -28.65 -2.68 1.82
N LEU A 173 -28.47 -1.69 0.94
CA LEU A 173 -27.31 -0.79 0.94
C LEU A 173 -27.49 0.48 1.82
N PRO A 174 -27.94 0.48 3.10
CA PRO A 174 -27.90 1.69 3.89
C PRO A 174 -26.56 1.79 4.65
N LYS A 175 -25.41 1.91 3.96
CA LYS A 175 -24.15 2.39 4.58
C LYS A 175 -23.11 3.06 3.66
N TYR A 176 -23.35 3.38 2.38
CA TYR A 176 -22.33 4.07 1.57
C TYR A 176 -22.75 5.32 0.76
N VAL A 177 -23.98 5.81 0.91
CA VAL A 177 -24.29 7.20 0.51
C VAL A 177 -25.07 7.84 1.63
N ASN A 178 -24.39 8.71 2.38
CA ASN A 178 -25.01 9.52 3.42
C ASN A 178 -25.82 10.64 2.74
N VAL A 179 -27.15 10.50 2.77
CA VAL A 179 -28.12 11.48 2.24
C VAL A 179 -28.31 12.68 3.20
N SER A 180 -27.45 12.87 4.21
CA SER A 180 -27.53 14.01 5.13
C SER A 180 -26.60 15.18 4.82
N THR A 181 -25.83 15.18 3.72
CA THR A 181 -24.88 16.27 3.41
C THR A 181 -25.10 16.99 2.07
N LEU A 182 -26.12 16.62 1.28
CA LEU A 182 -26.37 17.22 -0.04
C LEU A 182 -27.57 18.19 -0.10
N MET A 183 -28.28 18.44 1.01
CA MET A 183 -29.40 19.39 1.06
C MET A 183 -29.57 20.15 2.40
N ARG A 184 -28.49 20.49 3.12
CA ARG A 184 -28.52 21.60 4.12
C ARG A 184 -27.13 22.07 4.60
N LYS A 185 -26.36 22.74 3.75
CA LYS A 185 -25.76 24.08 4.03
C LYS A 185 -25.12 24.64 2.78
#